data_AF-A0A420DSM8-F1
#
_entry.id   AF-A0A420DSM8-F1
#
_cell.length_a   1.000
_cell.length_b   1.000
_cell.length_c   1.000
_cell.angle_alpha   90.00
_cell.angle_beta   90.00
_cell.angle_gamma   90.00
#
_symmetry.space_group_name_H-M   'P 1'
#
loop_
_entity.id
_entity.type
_entity.pdbx_description
1 polymer ?
#
loop_
_entity_poly.entity_id
_entity_poly.type
_entity_poly.pdbx_seq_one_letter_code
_entity_poly.pdbx_strand_id
1 'polypeptide(L)'
;MELKSLSAIQNYTSAKPATMPIEGENGAANAFRNIAGDFASTLAKSETVAQSMMMGNADPHALVQALAQTELAVETAVNVRNKVVEAYQEILRMPV
;
A
#
# COMPACT_ATOMS: atom_id res chain seq x y z
N MET A 1 20.62 -14.17 29.83
CA MET A 1 20.91 -13.51 28.53
C MET A 1 20.71 -14.45 27.35
N GLU A 2 20.93 -15.76 27.50
CA GLU A 2 20.77 -16.84 26.51
C GLU A 2 19.37 -16.94 25.85
N LEU A 3 18.28 -16.68 26.59
CA LEU A 3 16.92 -16.81 26.03
C LEU A 3 16.58 -15.74 24.98
N LYS A 4 17.26 -14.59 25.03
CA LYS A 4 17.03 -13.49 24.08
C LYS A 4 17.74 -13.74 22.74
N SER A 5 18.91 -14.39 22.74
CA SER A 5 19.63 -14.73 21.50
C SER A 5 18.87 -15.76 20.67
N LEU A 6 18.24 -16.75 21.31
CA LEU A 6 17.41 -17.73 20.62
C LEU A 6 16.18 -17.07 19.96
N SER A 7 15.53 -16.13 20.65
CA SER A 7 14.42 -15.36 20.08
C SER A 7 14.86 -14.44 18.92
N ALA A 8 16.06 -13.88 18.99
CA ALA A 8 16.60 -13.04 17.93
C ALA A 8 16.90 -13.85 16.66
N ILE A 9 17.42 -15.07 16.81
CA ILE A 9 17.66 -16.00 15.70
C ILE A 9 16.32 -16.41 15.07
N GLN A 10 15.31 -16.73 15.88
CA GLN A 10 13.97 -17.09 15.39
C GLN A 10 13.29 -15.95 14.61
N ASN A 11 13.44 -14.71 15.09
CA ASN A 11 12.89 -13.53 14.41
C ASN A 11 13.67 -13.23 13.12
N TYR A 12 14.99 -13.42 13.13
CA TYR A 12 15.84 -13.25 11.95
C TYR A 12 15.53 -14.30 10.86
N THR A 13 15.35 -15.57 11.23
CA THR A 13 14.97 -16.62 10.27
C THR A 13 13.57 -16.42 9.71
N SER A 14 12.65 -15.86 10.49
CA SER A 14 11.29 -15.52 10.04
C SER A 14 11.26 -14.29 9.13
N ALA A 15 12.19 -13.34 9.29
CA ALA A 15 12.29 -12.14 8.47
C ALA A 15 13.11 -12.34 7.17
N LYS A 16 14.03 -13.31 7.15
CA LYS A 16 14.85 -13.65 5.97
C LYS A 16 14.05 -13.93 4.68
N PRO A 17 12.92 -14.68 4.67
CA PRO A 17 12.14 -14.89 3.46
C PRO A 17 11.39 -13.64 2.97
N ALA A 18 11.20 -12.63 3.83
CA ALA A 18 10.59 -11.35 3.44
C ALA A 18 11.59 -10.41 2.71
N THR A 19 12.89 -10.72 2.76
CA THR A 19 13.96 -9.92 2.12
C THR A 19 14.63 -10.62 0.94
N MET A 20 14.19 -11.82 0.57
CA MET A 20 14.73 -12.48 -0.62
C MET A 20 14.27 -11.72 -1.86
N PRO A 21 15.19 -11.35 -2.77
CA PRO A 21 14.81 -10.83 -4.07
C PRO A 21 13.90 -11.85 -4.74
N ILE A 22 12.80 -11.35 -5.26
CA ILE A 22 11.81 -12.17 -5.93
C ILE A 22 12.41 -12.58 -7.30
N GLU A 23 13.24 -13.62 -7.31
CA GLU A 23 13.73 -14.26 -8.53
C GLU A 23 12.68 -15.27 -9.01
N GLY A 24 11.88 -14.85 -9.98
CA GLY A 24 10.93 -15.68 -10.68
C GLY A 24 9.91 -14.82 -11.40
N GLU A 25 9.70 -15.12 -12.68
CA GLU A 25 8.77 -14.48 -13.64
C GLU A 25 7.37 -14.17 -13.06
N ASN A 26 6.96 -14.88 -12.00
CA ASN A 26 5.64 -14.78 -11.35
C ASN A 26 5.63 -14.03 -10.01
N GLY A 27 6.78 -13.61 -9.50
CA GLY A 27 6.82 -13.09 -8.15
C GLY A 27 6.42 -11.62 -8.03
N ALA A 28 6.66 -10.81 -9.07
CA ALA A 28 6.05 -9.48 -9.17
C ALA A 28 4.51 -9.57 -9.27
N ALA A 29 4.00 -10.57 -10.00
CA ALA A 29 2.56 -10.83 -10.10
C ALA A 29 1.96 -11.31 -8.76
N ASN A 30 2.70 -12.12 -8.00
CA ASN A 30 2.31 -12.52 -6.64
C ASN A 30 2.32 -11.34 -5.67
N ALA A 31 3.35 -10.49 -5.71
CA ALA A 31 3.43 -9.28 -4.90
C ALA A 31 2.29 -8.31 -5.22
N PHE A 32 1.99 -8.11 -6.50
CA PHE A 32 0.86 -7.30 -6.94
C PHE A 32 -0.49 -7.88 -6.49
N ARG A 33 -0.68 -9.20 -6.57
CA ARG A 33 -1.89 -9.87 -6.07
C ARG A 33 -2.07 -9.68 -4.55
N ASN A 34 -0.99 -9.76 -3.79
CA ASN A 34 -1.04 -9.52 -2.35
C ASN A 34 -1.41 -8.06 -2.04
N ILE A 35 -0.76 -7.11 -2.71
CA ILE A 35 -1.07 -5.67 -2.55
C ILE A 35 -2.53 -5.38 -2.94
N ALA A 36 -3.02 -5.96 -4.04
CA ALA A 36 -4.40 -5.81 -4.47
C ALA A 36 -5.40 -6.40 -3.47
N GLY A 37 -5.08 -7.55 -2.86
CA GLY A 37 -5.87 -8.15 -1.80
C GLY A 37 -5.92 -7.29 -0.54
N ASP A 38 -4.77 -6.77 -0.10
CA ASP A 38 -4.66 -5.89 1.06
C ASP A 38 -5.42 -4.57 0.83
N PHE A 39 -5.33 -4.01 -0.38
CA PHE A 39 -6.09 -2.83 -0.80
C PHE A 39 -7.61 -3.09 -0.75
N ALA A 40 -8.07 -4.21 -1.30
CA ALA A 40 -9.49 -4.58 -1.27
C ALA A 40 -10.01 -4.73 0.18
N SER A 41 -9.21 -5.35 1.06
CA SER A 41 -9.57 -5.47 2.48
C SER A 41 -9.65 -4.10 3.18
N THR A 42 -8.74 -3.20 2.84
CA THR A 42 -8.68 -1.84 3.40
C THR A 42 -9.85 -1.00 2.90
N LEU A 43 -10.21 -1.13 1.63
CA LEU A 43 -11.35 -0.46 1.02
C LEU A 43 -12.67 -0.88 1.70
N ALA A 44 -12.90 -2.18 1.85
CA ALA A 44 -14.09 -2.72 2.54
C ALA A 44 -14.19 -2.22 4.00
N LYS A 45 -13.05 -2.14 4.69
CA LYS A 45 -12.98 -1.57 6.04
C LYS A 45 -13.29 -0.08 6.05
N SER A 46 -12.79 0.68 5.08
CA SER A 46 -13.09 2.11 4.95
C SER A 46 -14.56 2.37 4.63
N GLU A 47 -15.20 1.50 3.86
CA GLU A 47 -16.59 1.63 3.45
C GLU A 47 -17.53 1.41 4.65
N THR A 48 -17.20 0.45 5.52
CA THR A 48 -17.88 0.25 6.80
C THR A 48 -17.76 1.49 7.71
N VAL A 49 -16.58 2.09 7.77
CA VAL A 49 -16.33 3.31 8.57
C VAL A 49 -17.07 4.51 7.97
N ALA A 50 -17.03 4.68 6.64
CA ALA A 50 -17.75 5.73 5.93
C ALA A 50 -19.26 5.62 6.16
N GLN A 51 -19.80 4.39 6.11
CA GLN A 51 -21.21 4.13 6.41
C GLN A 51 -21.55 4.54 7.85
N SER A 52 -20.68 4.24 8.82
CA SER A 52 -20.88 4.68 10.22
C SER A 52 -20.79 6.20 10.40
N MET A 53 -19.98 6.89 9.59
CA MET A 53 -19.88 8.35 9.59
C MET A 53 -21.10 9.01 8.93
N MET A 54 -21.64 8.43 7.85
CA MET A 54 -22.87 8.92 7.19
C MET A 54 -24.11 8.81 8.09
N MET A 55 -24.11 7.91 9.08
CA MET A 55 -25.16 7.85 10.10
C MET A 55 -25.12 9.02 11.11
N GLY A 56 -24.22 9.99 10.94
CA GLY A 56 -24.31 11.30 11.59
C GLY A 56 -23.72 11.39 13.00
N ASN A 57 -22.96 10.38 13.45
CA ASN A 57 -22.39 10.35 14.80
C ASN A 57 -20.93 10.87 14.88
N ALA A 58 -20.46 11.60 13.86
CA ALA A 58 -19.05 12.00 13.73
C ALA A 58 -18.85 13.51 13.89
N ASP A 59 -17.99 13.87 14.85
CA ASP A 59 -17.55 15.22 15.19
C ASP A 59 -16.92 15.93 13.96
N PRO A 60 -17.21 17.22 13.68
CA PRO A 60 -16.55 18.01 12.65
C PRO A 60 -15.02 17.97 12.69
N HIS A 61 -14.41 17.77 13.86
CA HIS A 61 -12.97 17.57 13.97
C HIS A 61 -12.49 16.25 13.33
N ALA A 62 -13.31 15.19 13.38
CA ALA A 62 -13.02 13.93 12.72
C ALA A 62 -13.02 14.07 11.20
N LEU A 63 -13.87 14.94 10.63
CA LEU A 63 -13.86 15.25 9.20
C LEU A 63 -12.55 15.92 8.77
N VAL A 64 -12.09 16.92 9.53
CA VAL A 64 -10.83 17.63 9.22
C VAL A 64 -9.62 16.68 9.35
N GLN A 65 -9.62 15.80 10.35
CA GLN A 65 -8.58 14.79 10.50
C GLN A 65 -8.59 13.76 9.37
N ALA A 66 -9.76 13.31 8.92
CA ALA A 66 -9.89 12.42 7.78
C ALA A 66 -9.44 13.08 6.47
N LEU A 67 -9.77 14.35 6.27
CA LEU A 67 -9.30 15.12 5.10
C LEU A 67 -7.78 15.27 5.09
N ALA A 68 -7.17 15.57 6.25
CA ALA A 68 -5.71 15.65 6.39
C ALA A 68 -5.03 14.29 6.08
N GLN A 69 -5.65 13.16 6.46
CA GLN A 69 -5.13 11.84 6.09
C GLN A 69 -5.30 11.52 4.59
N THR A 70 -6.29 12.10 3.93
CA THR A 70 -6.58 11.84 2.52
C THR A 70 -5.62 12.60 1.59
N GLU A 71 -4.97 13.66 2.07
CA GLU A 71 -4.02 14.48 1.31
C GLU A 71 -2.86 13.64 0.72
N LEU A 72 -2.28 12.76 1.54
CA LEU A 72 -1.20 11.85 1.10
C LEU A 72 -1.67 10.85 0.02
N ALA A 73 -2.91 10.38 0.12
CA ALA A 73 -3.49 9.47 -0.86
C ALA A 73 -3.71 10.16 -2.21
N VAL A 74 -4.18 11.42 -2.19
CA VAL A 74 -4.37 12.23 -3.40
C VAL A 74 -3.02 12.55 -4.06
N GLU A 75 -2.02 12.94 -3.28
CA GLU A 75 -0.68 13.22 -3.79
C GLU A 75 -0.06 12.00 -4.46
N THR A 76 -0.20 10.83 -3.84
CA THR A 76 0.28 9.56 -4.39
C THR A 76 -0.45 9.21 -5.69
N ALA A 77 -1.78 9.38 -5.74
CA ALA A 77 -2.56 9.14 -6.95
C ALA A 77 -2.13 10.05 -8.12
N VAL A 78 -1.86 11.34 -7.85
CA VAL A 78 -1.34 12.27 -8.86
C VAL A 78 0.06 11.87 -9.33
N ASN A 79 0.94 11.43 -8.43
CA ASN A 79 2.27 10.95 -8.79
C ASN A 79 2.22 9.72 -9.70
N VAL A 80 1.34 8.75 -9.40
CA VAL A 80 1.13 7.59 -10.27
C VAL A 80 0.61 8.03 -11.64
N ARG A 81 -0.38 8.93 -11.69
CA ARG A 81 -0.89 9.50 -12.95
C ARG A 81 0.23 10.13 -13.78
N ASN A 82 1.10 10.92 -13.14
CA ASN A 82 2.19 11.60 -13.83
C ASN A 82 3.23 10.60 -14.39
N LYS A 83 3.55 9.54 -13.65
CA LYS A 83 4.46 8.48 -14.11
C LYS A 83 3.90 7.67 -15.28
N VAL A 84 2.59 7.42 -15.29
CA VAL A 84 1.93 6.79 -16.44
C VAL A 84 2.00 7.69 -17.68
N VAL A 85 1.79 9.00 -17.52
CA VAL A 85 1.92 9.95 -18.63
C VAL A 85 3.35 10.04 -19.14
N GLU A 86 4.35 10.10 -18.26
CA GLU A 86 5.77 10.07 -18.65
C GLU A 86 6.12 8.82 -19.45
N ALA A 87 5.76 7.64 -18.95
CA ALA A 87 6.00 6.38 -19.64
C ALA A 87 5.33 6.33 -21.02
N TYR A 88 4.12 6.86 -21.14
CA TYR A 88 3.41 6.93 -22.43
C TYR A 88 4.12 7.89 -23.41
N GLN A 89 4.61 9.02 -22.91
CA GLN A 89 5.39 9.97 -23.72
C GLN A 89 6.77 9.42 -24.09
N GLU A 90 7.39 8.59 -23.26
CA GLU A 90 8.68 7.95 -23.55
C GLU A 90 8.54 6.91 -24.68
N ILE A 91 7.49 6.09 -24.65
CA ILE A 91 7.16 5.14 -25.73
C ILE A 91 6.98 5.86 -27.07
N LEU A 92 6.33 7.03 -27.06
CA LEU A 92 6.12 7.84 -28.27
C LEU A 92 7.38 8.62 -28.73
N ARG A 93 8.35 8.81 -27.83
CA ARG A 93 9.63 9.50 -28.12
C ARG A 93 10.73 8.54 -28.57
N MET A 94 10.56 7.23 -28.39
CA MET A 94 11.41 6.25 -29.08
C MET A 94 11.12 6.34 -30.58
N PRO A 95 12.10 6.72 -31.42
CA PRO A 95 11.94 6.59 -32.85
C PRO A 95 11.81 5.11 -33.20
N VAL A 96 10.86 4.78 -34.08
CA VAL A 96 10.79 3.49 -34.78
C VAL A 96 12.00 3.27 -35.66
#